data_AF-A0AAV0MAL6-F1
#
_entry.id   AF-A0AAV0MAL6-F1
#
_cell.length_a   1.000
_cell.length_b   1.000
_cell.length_c   1.000
_cell.angle_alpha   90.00
_cell.angle_beta   90.00
_cell.angle_gamma   90.00
#
_symmetry.space_group_name_H-M   'P 1'
#
loop_
_entity.id
_entity.type
_entity.pdbx_description
1 polymer ?
#
loop_
_entity_poly.entity_id
_entity_poly.type
_entity_poly.pdbx_seq_one_letter_code
_entity_poly.pdbx_strand_id
1 'polypeptide(L)' 'MENSESVQLSGEIVKDGDSEIVTESAAFVRGEAPQEGEGPPKVDSEVEVLHEKVTKQIIKAGHGEKPSKYSTCFCKY' A
#
# COMPACT_ATOMS: atom_id res chain seq x y z
N MET A 1 16.97 -11.81 47.75
CA MET A 1 17.81 -12.64 46.88
C MET A 1 16.96 -12.89 45.64
N GLU A 2 17.36 -12.29 44.53
CA GLU A 2 16.72 -12.44 43.22
C GLU A 2 16.80 -13.91 42.76
N ASN A 3 15.77 -14.40 42.07
CA ASN A 3 15.98 -15.02 40.77
C ASN A 3 14.69 -15.09 39.93
N SER A 4 14.85 -14.79 38.64
CA SER A 4 13.88 -14.68 37.57
C SER A 4 13.66 -16.02 36.87
N GLU A 5 12.42 -16.38 36.53
CA GLU A 5 12.13 -17.24 35.38
C GLU A 5 10.81 -16.81 34.71
N SER A 6 10.91 -16.45 33.44
CA SER A 6 9.86 -15.93 32.56
C SER A 6 8.93 -17.04 32.07
N VAL A 7 7.65 -17.00 32.45
CA VAL A 7 6.64 -17.91 31.90
C VAL A 7 6.08 -17.30 30.62
N GLN A 8 6.49 -17.87 29.48
CA GLN A 8 5.97 -17.52 28.16
C GLN A 8 4.47 -17.81 28.11
N LEU A 9 3.67 -16.78 27.80
CA LEU A 9 2.24 -16.92 27.58
C LEU A 9 2.01 -17.59 26.22
N SER A 10 1.61 -18.86 26.25
CA SER A 10 1.19 -19.64 25.09
C SER A 10 -0.09 -19.04 24.51
N GLY A 11 0.03 -18.31 23.39
CA GLY A 11 -1.10 -17.85 22.59
C GLY A 11 -1.74 -19.03 21.85
N GLU A 12 -3.01 -19.25 22.17
CA GLU A 12 -3.91 -20.28 21.65
C GLU A 12 -3.99 -20.30 20.12
N ILE A 13 -3.88 -21.50 19.53
CA ILE A 13 -4.05 -21.74 18.10
C ILE A 13 -5.55 -21.70 17.78
N VAL A 14 -6.06 -20.55 17.34
CA VAL A 14 -7.37 -20.48 16.69
C VAL A 14 -7.16 -20.72 15.20
N LYS A 15 -7.51 -21.94 14.75
CA LYS A 15 -7.71 -22.27 13.34
C LYS A 15 -9.16 -21.96 12.98
N ASP A 16 -9.39 -20.87 12.24
CA ASP A 16 -10.56 -20.75 11.36
C ASP A 16 -10.26 -19.78 10.21
N GLY A 17 -10.51 -20.23 8.98
CA GLY A 17 -10.47 -19.44 7.76
C GLY A 17 -9.10 -19.25 7.11
N ASP A 18 -8.87 -19.93 5.98
CA ASP A 18 -7.79 -19.64 5.02
C ASP A 18 -7.71 -18.13 4.72
N SER A 19 -6.81 -17.43 5.41
CA SER A 19 -6.38 -16.08 5.05
C SER A 19 -4.88 -16.15 4.82
N GLU A 20 -4.49 -16.84 3.74
CA GLU A 20 -3.13 -16.78 3.23
C GLU A 20 -2.85 -15.33 2.84
N ILE A 21 -2.04 -14.63 3.65
CA ILE A 21 -1.49 -13.33 3.26
C ILE A 21 -0.43 -13.61 2.19
N VAL A 22 -0.88 -13.74 0.94
CA VAL A 22 0.00 -13.87 -0.22
C VAL A 22 0.73 -12.54 -0.39
N THR A 23 1.98 -12.49 0.07
CA THR A 23 2.86 -11.35 -0.20
C THR A 23 3.47 -11.57 -1.57
N GLU A 24 2.81 -11.09 -2.62
CA GLU A 24 3.40 -11.09 -3.96
C GLU A 24 4.64 -10.18 -3.98
N SER A 25 5.79 -10.74 -4.34
CA SER A 25 7.04 -10.01 -4.48
C SER A 25 6.97 -9.12 -5.72
N ALA A 26 6.42 -7.91 -5.57
CA ALA A 26 6.41 -6.92 -6.63
C ALA A 26 7.82 -6.36 -6.85
N ALA A 27 8.47 -6.74 -7.95
CA ALA A 27 9.74 -6.17 -8.39
C ALA A 27 9.53 -4.70 -8.80
N PHE A 28 9.85 -3.78 -7.88
CA PHE A 28 9.72 -2.35 -8.14
C PHE A 28 10.79 -1.88 -9.13
N VAL A 29 10.37 -1.45 -10.32
CA VAL A 29 11.21 -0.57 -11.13
C VAL A 29 11.20 0.81 -10.44
N ARG A 30 12.30 1.17 -9.77
CA ARG A 30 12.54 2.54 -9.31
C ARG A 30 12.74 3.43 -10.53
N GLY A 31 11.65 3.83 -11.16
CA GLY A 31 11.64 5.06 -11.96
C GLY A 31 12.10 6.20 -11.06
N GLU A 32 13.12 6.90 -11.52
CA GLU A 32 13.77 8.05 -10.87
C GLU A 32 12.70 9.05 -10.41
N ALA A 33 12.78 9.49 -9.14
CA ALA A 33 11.85 10.49 -8.63
C ALA A 33 12.21 11.84 -9.28
N PRO A 34 11.30 12.53 -9.98
CA PRO A 34 11.56 13.89 -10.41
C PRO A 34 11.58 14.77 -9.15
N GLN A 35 12.78 15.08 -8.66
CA GLN A 35 12.97 16.19 -7.73
C GLN A 35 13.09 17.46 -8.56
N GLU A 36 12.04 18.29 -8.61
CA GLU A 36 12.22 19.74 -8.49
C GLU A 36 10.87 20.48 -8.39
N GLY A 37 10.67 21.14 -7.25
CA GLY A 37 9.67 22.19 -7.06
C GLY A 37 8.68 21.92 -5.93
N GLU A 38 8.43 22.91 -5.06
CA GLU A 38 7.30 22.96 -4.12
C GLU A 38 5.91 22.99 -4.82
N GLY A 39 5.89 23.00 -6.16
CA GLY A 39 4.67 23.04 -6.96
C GLY A 39 4.14 21.65 -7.32
N PRO A 40 2.90 21.57 -7.82
CA PRO A 40 2.35 20.33 -8.38
C PRO A 40 3.27 19.77 -9.48
N PRO A 41 3.48 18.44 -9.53
CA PRO A 41 4.35 17.83 -10.52
C PRO A 41 3.78 18.03 -11.93
N LYS A 42 4.68 18.33 -12.89
CA LYS A 42 4.33 18.27 -14.31
C LYS A 42 4.16 16.81 -14.72
N VAL A 43 3.07 16.49 -15.40
CA VAL A 43 2.77 15.14 -15.85
C VAL A 43 2.17 15.19 -17.25
N ASP A 44 2.79 14.46 -18.17
CA ASP A 44 2.39 14.39 -19.59
C ASP A 44 1.52 13.16 -19.89
N SER A 45 1.21 12.36 -18.86
CA SER A 45 0.35 11.19 -18.96
C SER A 45 -1.09 11.57 -19.30
N GLU A 46 -1.79 10.63 -19.95
CA GLU A 46 -3.20 10.78 -20.29
C GLU A 46 -4.06 11.03 -19.04
N VAL A 47 -5.12 11.82 -19.24
CA VAL A 47 -6.09 12.17 -18.20
C VAL A 47 -7.20 11.11 -18.15
N GLU A 48 -7.27 10.34 -17.07
CA GLU A 48 -8.37 9.42 -16.77
C GLU A 48 -9.49 10.19 -16.04
N VAL A 49 -10.73 10.10 -16.54
CA VAL A 49 -11.92 10.67 -15.87
C VAL A 49 -12.47 9.66 -14.86
N LEU A 50 -12.41 9.97 -13.57
CA LEU A 50 -12.92 9.10 -12.51
C LEU A 50 -14.37 9.45 -12.12
N HIS A 51 -14.73 10.72 -12.21
CA HIS A 51 -16.06 11.26 -11.95
C HIS A 51 -16.23 12.60 -12.69
N GLU A 52 -17.44 13.16 -12.79
CA GLU A 52 -17.76 14.37 -13.56
C GLU A 52 -16.78 15.55 -13.30
N LYS A 53 -16.29 15.69 -12.07
CA LYS A 53 -15.36 16.75 -11.64
C LYS A 53 -14.04 16.23 -11.08
N VAL A 54 -13.72 14.96 -11.31
CA VAL A 54 -12.51 14.33 -10.79
C VAL A 54 -11.78 13.61 -11.90
N THR A 55 -10.55 14.06 -12.16
CA THR A 55 -9.66 13.47 -13.15
C THR A 55 -8.32 13.09 -12.50
N LYS A 56 -7.60 12.16 -13.13
CA LYS A 56 -6.34 11.65 -12.62
C LYS A 56 -5.34 11.47 -13.77
N GLN A 57 -4.11 11.91 -13.56
CA GLN A 57 -2.97 11.60 -14.42
C GLN A 57 -1.99 10.73 -13.65
N ILE A 58 -1.53 9.64 -14.27
CA ILE A 58 -0.64 8.68 -13.60
C ILE A 58 0.80 9.17 -13.74
N ILE A 59 1.42 9.59 -12.63
CA ILE A 59 2.84 9.95 -12.59
C ILE A 59 3.72 8.69 -12.57
N LYS A 60 3.31 7.68 -11.78
CA LYS A 60 3.96 6.38 -11.69
C LYS A 60 2.91 5.28 -11.50
N ALA A 61 2.93 4.27 -12.37
CA ALA A 61 2.00 3.14 -12.27
C ALA A 61 2.32 2.27 -11.05
N GLY A 62 1.26 1.87 -10.34
CA GLY A 62 1.34 0.85 -9.28
C GLY A 62 1.10 -0.56 -9.83
N HIS A 63 1.21 -1.54 -8.94
CA HIS A 63 0.91 -2.95 -9.22
C HIS A 63 -0.26 -3.42 -8.35
N GLY A 64 -0.85 -4.55 -8.71
CA GLY A 64 -2.02 -5.11 -8.02
C GLY A 64 -3.34 -4.54 -8.53
N GLU A 65 -4.43 -5.04 -7.95
CA GLU A 65 -5.78 -4.65 -8.34
C GLU A 65 -6.20 -3.31 -7.72
N LYS A 66 -7.14 -2.61 -8.38
CA LYS A 66 -7.76 -1.41 -7.82
C LYS A 66 -8.53 -1.80 -6.55
N PRO A 67 -8.52 -0.97 -5.49
CA PRO A 67 -9.22 -1.29 -4.24
C PRO A 67 -10.72 -1.45 -4.48
N SER A 68 -11.33 -2.40 -3.77
CA SER A 68 -12.77 -2.61 -3.80
C SER A 68 -13.51 -1.59 -2.92
N LYS A 69 -14.83 -1.48 -3.09
CA LYS A 69 -15.65 -0.63 -2.21
C LYS A 69 -15.45 -1.06 -0.75
N TYR A 70 -15.30 -0.08 0.13
CA TYR A 70 -15.10 -0.25 1.58
C TYR A 70 -13.74 -0.82 2.03
N SER A 71 -12.77 -0.96 1.13
CA SER A 71 -11.39 -1.30 1.50
C SER A 71 -10.73 -0.19 2.33
N THR A 72 -9.94 -0.56 3.35
CA THR A 72 -9.10 0.40 4.09
C THR A 72 -7.84 0.73 3.30
N CYS A 73 -7.63 2.00 3.00
CA CYS A 73 -6.49 2.48 2.20
C CYS A 73 -5.49 3.25 3.06
N PHE A 74 -4.21 2.92 2.94
CA PHE A 74 -3.11 3.72 3.50
C PHE A 74 -2.39 4.41 2.33
N CYS A 75 -2.48 5.73 2.25
CA CYS A 75 -1.90 6.50 1.15
C CYS A 75 -1.18 7.77 1.65
N LYS A 76 -0.20 8.20 0.85
CA LYS A 76 0.40 9.53 0.93
C LYS A 76 -0.18 10.36 -0.22
N TYR A 77 -0.42 11.64 0.03
CA TYR A 77 -0.95 12.60 -0.94
C TYR A 77 -0.02 13.81 -1.00
#